data_AF-A0A957FNQ4-F1
#
_entry.id   AF-A0A957FNQ4-F1
#
_cell.length_a   1.000
_cell.length_b   1.000
_cell.length_c   1.000
_cell.angle_alpha   90.00
_cell.angle_beta   90.00
_cell.angle_gamma   90.00
#
_symmetry.space_group_name_H-M   'P 1'
#
loop_
_entity.id
_entity.type
_entity.pdbx_description
1 polymer ?
#
loop_
_entity_poly.entity_id
_entity_poly.type
_entity_poly.pdbx_seq_one_letter_code
_entity_poly.pdbx_strand_id
1 'polypeptide(L)'
;MSLSSHTDDYFDFDTDLEDKWADYLTYEDKALQRGRARQAHRTGKHKEKHQAKKSREEVLETLADEVELLTGFAPTYLQNFDPKHHEYRWLMESLSGFYQDKVLADVLRIVKAGKEANVYTCTGTAVSNHPLMAAKLYRPRMLRHLRNDAVYKEGRFIRDQSGKEQRGGRVTRALQKKTRFGQDLDFMTWIGHEFEMQKMLFAAGADVPEPIAQRGNTILMGYVGDENQPAPTLIETSLAAGEAERLFERIMENVRLMLSLNYVHGDLSAYNILYWAGRITIIDFPQLADARVNNNAFTLLERDVQRVYDYFAPYGITADPVERTAKLWEAWMNGALE
;
A
#
# COMPACT_ATOMS: atom_id res chain seq x y z
N MET A 1 20.04 11.75 46.63
CA MET A 1 20.65 12.89 45.90
C MET A 1 21.79 12.35 45.06
N SER A 2 21.59 12.28 43.75
CA SER A 2 22.50 12.64 42.65
C SER A 2 22.23 11.75 41.44
N LEU A 3 21.61 12.35 40.43
CA LEU A 3 21.48 11.83 39.07
C LEU A 3 22.87 11.71 38.43
N SER A 4 23.13 10.66 37.65
CA SER A 4 24.13 10.69 36.59
C SER A 4 23.48 10.40 35.25
N SER A 5 23.62 11.37 34.37
CA SER A 5 23.26 11.44 32.95
C SER A 5 23.75 10.26 32.13
N HIS A 6 22.89 9.72 31.26
CA HIS A 6 23.28 9.06 30.01
C HIS A 6 22.63 9.86 28.88
N THR A 7 23.49 10.44 28.04
CA THR A 7 23.18 11.22 26.85
C THR A 7 22.97 10.31 25.65
N ASP A 8 21.83 10.54 24.98
CA ASP A 8 21.53 10.45 23.55
C ASP A 8 22.59 9.80 22.62
N ASP A 9 22.26 8.61 22.11
CA ASP A 9 22.73 8.14 20.80
C ASP A 9 21.66 8.50 19.75
N TYR A 10 21.99 9.55 18.99
CA TYR A 10 21.24 10.01 17.83
C TYR A 10 21.27 8.94 16.73
N PHE A 11 20.09 8.61 16.20
CA PHE A 11 19.91 7.83 14.97
C PHE A 11 20.74 8.42 13.82
N ASP A 12 21.69 7.64 13.32
CA ASP A 12 22.46 7.95 12.13
C ASP A 12 21.52 7.91 10.92
N PHE A 13 21.30 9.08 10.30
CA PHE A 13 20.42 9.26 9.16
C PHE A 13 21.11 8.65 7.93
N ASP A 14 20.53 7.60 7.37
CA ASP A 14 21.08 6.82 6.26
C ASP A 14 21.30 7.70 5.01
N THR A 15 22.53 8.20 4.81
CA THR A 15 22.97 9.05 3.68
C THR A 15 22.82 8.36 2.31
N ASP A 16 22.57 7.06 2.30
CA ASP A 16 22.31 6.23 1.11
C ASP A 16 20.94 6.53 0.47
N LEU A 17 20.09 7.32 1.17
CA LEU A 17 18.83 7.89 0.72
C LEU A 17 18.96 9.25 0.02
N GLU A 18 20.13 9.86 -0.15
CA GLU A 18 20.25 11.07 -1.00
C GLU A 18 20.80 10.72 -2.39
N ASP A 19 21.78 9.81 -2.46
CA ASP A 19 22.43 9.40 -3.70
C ASP A 19 21.49 8.64 -4.66
N LYS A 20 20.55 7.85 -4.12
CA LYS A 20 19.51 7.18 -4.92
C LYS A 20 18.47 8.15 -5.50
N TRP A 21 18.46 9.41 -5.05
CA TRP A 21 17.51 10.44 -5.46
C TRP A 21 18.09 11.45 -6.45
N ALA A 22 19.40 11.71 -6.45
CA ALA A 22 20.07 12.52 -7.47
C ALA A 22 19.91 11.94 -8.89
N ASP A 23 19.91 10.61 -9.02
CA ASP A 23 19.64 9.90 -10.27
C ASP A 23 18.19 10.06 -10.77
N TYR A 24 17.25 10.48 -9.91
CA TYR A 24 15.85 10.71 -10.27
C TYR A 24 15.66 11.98 -11.11
N LEU A 25 16.30 13.08 -10.71
CA LEU A 25 16.15 14.41 -11.32
C LEU A 25 16.79 14.45 -12.71
N THR A 26 17.97 13.86 -12.86
CA THR A 26 18.70 13.83 -14.14
C THR A 26 17.99 13.00 -15.22
N TYR A 27 17.16 12.03 -14.83
CA TYR A 27 16.40 11.21 -15.76
C TYR A 27 15.10 11.88 -16.23
N GLU A 28 14.37 12.59 -15.36
CA GLU A 28 13.12 13.28 -15.73
C GLU A 28 13.38 14.45 -16.70
N ASP A 29 14.47 15.19 -16.51
CA ASP A 29 14.89 16.25 -17.45
C ASP A 29 15.22 15.68 -18.84
N LYS A 30 15.93 14.55 -18.91
CA LYS A 30 16.26 13.87 -20.18
C LYS A 30 15.01 13.29 -20.86
N ALA A 31 14.03 12.80 -20.10
CA ALA A 31 12.77 12.28 -20.65
C ALA A 31 11.87 13.40 -21.20
N LEU A 32 11.84 14.57 -20.54
CA LEU A 32 11.14 15.77 -20.99
C LEU A 32 11.77 16.38 -22.25
N GLN A 33 13.10 16.40 -22.35
CA GLN A 33 13.80 16.86 -23.55
C GLN A 33 13.52 15.95 -24.76
N ARG A 34 13.47 14.62 -24.57
CA ARG A 34 13.13 13.66 -25.64
C ARG A 34 11.68 13.76 -26.13
N GLY A 35 10.75 14.21 -25.27
CA GLY A 35 9.37 14.49 -25.64
C GLY A 35 9.20 15.74 -26.51
N ARG A 36 10.02 16.78 -26.28
CA ARG A 36 9.99 18.04 -27.05
C ARG A 36 10.57 17.89 -28.46
N ALA A 37 11.50 16.97 -28.68
CA ALA A 37 12.10 16.72 -30.00
C ALA A 37 11.14 16.05 -31.00
N ARG A 38 10.03 15.46 -30.56
CA ARG A 38 9.07 14.72 -31.44
C ARG A 38 7.88 15.55 -31.93
N GLN A 39 7.86 16.86 -31.67
CA GLN A 39 6.77 17.76 -32.05
C GLN A 39 7.18 18.92 -32.96
N ALA A 40 8.37 18.85 -33.57
CA ALA A 40 8.87 19.85 -34.50
C ALA A 40 8.73 19.38 -35.96
N HIS A 41 7.50 19.29 -36.47
CA HIS A 41 7.20 19.41 -37.90
C HIS A 41 5.69 19.62 -38.09
N ARG A 42 5.24 20.85 -37.91
CA ARG A 42 4.00 21.36 -38.50
C ARG A 42 4.04 22.88 -38.54
N THR A 43 4.06 23.40 -39.76
CA THR A 43 4.25 24.80 -40.12
C THR A 43 3.02 25.66 -39.82
N GLY A 44 3.26 26.81 -39.20
CA GLY A 44 2.60 28.10 -39.46
C GLY A 44 1.15 28.30 -39.01
N LYS A 45 0.96 28.98 -37.88
CA LYS A 45 0.06 30.15 -37.71
C LYS A 45 0.27 30.80 -36.33
N HIS A 46 0.12 32.12 -36.29
CA HIS A 46 0.46 33.05 -35.20
C HIS A 46 0.22 32.50 -33.78
N LYS A 47 1.26 32.52 -32.93
CA LYS A 47 1.17 32.26 -31.49
C LYS A 47 0.89 33.57 -30.77
N GLU A 48 -0.27 33.66 -30.12
CA GLU A 48 -0.42 34.50 -28.93
C GLU A 48 0.67 34.11 -27.92
N LYS A 49 1.19 35.09 -27.17
CA LYS A 49 2.20 34.88 -26.13
C LYS A 49 1.62 33.99 -25.02
N HIS A 50 1.70 32.68 -25.22
CA HIS A 50 1.45 31.70 -24.15
C HIS A 50 2.47 31.96 -23.05
N GLN A 51 1.98 32.38 -21.87
CA GLN A 51 2.75 32.33 -20.64
C GLN A 51 3.35 30.94 -20.50
N ALA A 52 4.64 30.87 -20.15
CA ALA A 52 5.33 29.61 -19.93
C ALA A 52 4.51 28.75 -18.96
N LYS A 53 4.19 27.50 -19.34
CA LYS A 53 3.58 26.56 -18.40
C LYS A 53 4.54 26.40 -17.24
N LYS A 54 4.09 26.75 -16.03
CA LYS A 54 4.81 26.52 -14.77
C LYS A 54 5.38 25.11 -14.74
N SER A 55 6.58 24.95 -14.21
CA SER A 55 7.16 23.63 -14.00
C SER A 55 6.27 22.82 -13.04
N ARG A 56 6.34 21.49 -13.08
CA ARG A 56 5.56 20.66 -12.14
C ARG A 56 5.92 20.98 -10.69
N GLU A 57 7.17 21.32 -10.44
CA GLU A 57 7.68 21.74 -9.13
C GLU A 57 7.06 23.06 -8.67
N GLU A 58 6.96 24.06 -9.56
CA GLU A 58 6.30 25.35 -9.27
C GLU A 58 4.80 25.18 -9.02
N VAL A 59 4.14 24.24 -9.71
CA VAL A 59 2.72 23.91 -9.49
C VAL A 59 2.54 23.25 -8.12
N LEU A 60 3.40 22.31 -7.76
CA LEU A 60 3.36 21.63 -6.46
C LEU A 60 3.71 22.58 -5.30
N GLU A 61 4.61 23.54 -5.52
CA GLU A 61 4.95 24.60 -4.56
C GLU A 61 3.73 25.49 -4.27
N THR A 62 3.10 26.01 -5.32
CA THR A 62 1.92 26.87 -5.16
C THR A 62 0.80 26.12 -4.42
N LEU A 63 0.61 24.83 -4.71
CA LEU A 63 -0.41 24.00 -4.09
C LEU A 63 -0.13 23.68 -2.62
N ALA A 64 1.12 23.40 -2.24
CA ALA A 64 1.45 23.09 -0.84
C ALA A 64 1.27 24.32 0.06
N ASP A 65 1.79 25.48 -0.38
CA ASP A 65 1.65 26.74 0.35
C ASP A 65 0.17 27.17 0.43
N GLU A 66 -0.59 27.03 -0.65
CA GLU A 66 -2.04 27.30 -0.64
C GLU A 66 -2.79 26.34 0.28
N VAL A 67 -2.47 25.05 0.26
CA VAL A 67 -3.13 24.04 1.11
C VAL A 67 -2.86 24.32 2.59
N GLU A 68 -1.63 24.60 2.99
CA GLU A 68 -1.31 24.94 4.37
C GLU A 68 -2.04 26.22 4.83
N LEU A 69 -2.00 27.29 4.02
CA LEU A 69 -2.70 28.53 4.33
C LEU A 69 -4.23 28.38 4.38
N LEU A 70 -4.81 27.57 3.48
CA LEU A 70 -6.27 27.43 3.34
C LEU A 70 -6.86 26.40 4.31
N THR A 71 -6.10 25.38 4.68
CA THR A 71 -6.60 24.29 5.54
C THR A 71 -6.10 24.38 6.98
N GLY A 72 -4.96 25.02 7.24
CA GLY A 72 -4.29 24.95 8.53
C GLY A 72 -3.76 23.56 8.87
N PHE A 73 -3.63 22.67 7.88
CA PHE A 73 -3.05 21.34 8.06
C PHE A 73 -1.53 21.48 8.18
N ALA A 74 -0.99 21.29 9.38
CA ALA A 74 0.44 21.35 9.66
C ALA A 74 0.87 20.07 10.40
N PRO A 75 1.21 19.00 9.68
CA PRO A 75 1.46 17.71 10.31
C PRO A 75 2.69 17.73 11.22
N THR A 76 2.61 17.11 12.40
CA THR A 76 3.72 17.02 13.36
C THR A 76 4.97 16.43 12.74
N TYR A 77 4.82 15.37 11.95
CA TYR A 77 5.92 14.72 11.23
C TYR A 77 6.70 15.70 10.32
N LEU A 78 6.03 16.71 9.78
CA LEU A 78 6.62 17.64 8.81
C LEU A 78 7.20 18.91 9.44
N GLN A 79 7.10 19.12 10.75
CA GLN A 79 7.50 20.39 11.40
C GLN A 79 8.97 20.78 11.16
N ASN A 80 9.85 19.79 10.98
CA ASN A 80 11.29 20.01 10.76
C ASN A 80 11.71 19.84 9.29
N PHE A 81 10.75 19.63 8.38
CA PHE A 81 11.03 19.49 6.96
C PHE A 81 10.99 20.86 6.28
N ASP A 82 11.91 21.10 5.35
CA ASP A 82 11.77 22.23 4.43
C ASP A 82 10.46 22.03 3.62
N PRO A 83 9.56 23.03 3.50
CA PRO A 83 8.37 22.93 2.65
C PRO A 83 8.68 22.62 1.17
N LYS A 84 9.92 22.87 0.75
CA LYS A 84 10.46 22.49 -0.58
C LYS A 84 10.87 21.03 -0.66
N HIS A 85 10.99 20.35 0.47
CA HIS A 85 11.29 18.94 0.51
C HIS A 85 10.17 18.15 -0.18
N HIS A 86 10.55 17.26 -1.08
CA HIS A 86 9.60 16.53 -1.93
C HIS A 86 8.59 15.71 -1.09
N GLU A 87 9.02 15.17 0.05
CA GLU A 87 8.18 14.39 0.96
C GLU A 87 7.10 15.26 1.61
N TYR A 88 7.43 16.51 1.96
CA TYR A 88 6.48 17.48 2.50
C TYR A 88 5.29 17.64 1.56
N ARG A 89 5.59 18.01 0.30
CA ARG A 89 4.58 18.27 -0.73
C ARG A 89 3.77 17.02 -1.04
N TRP A 90 4.43 15.88 -1.16
CA TRP A 90 3.75 14.63 -1.49
C TRP A 90 2.79 14.18 -0.39
N LEU A 91 3.20 14.31 0.88
CA LEU A 91 2.36 13.97 2.03
C LEU A 91 1.19 14.94 2.15
N MET A 92 1.42 16.24 1.99
CA MET A 92 0.38 17.27 1.98
C MET A 92 -0.65 17.02 0.87
N GLU A 93 -0.21 16.80 -0.38
CA GLU A 93 -1.12 16.49 -1.50
C GLU A 93 -1.97 15.24 -1.23
N SER A 94 -1.35 14.21 -0.65
CA SER A 94 -1.99 12.92 -0.42
C SER A 94 -2.98 12.92 0.76
N LEU A 95 -2.73 13.72 1.80
CA LEU A 95 -3.48 13.65 3.07
C LEU A 95 -4.42 14.82 3.36
N SER A 96 -4.24 15.97 2.70
CA SER A 96 -5.04 17.16 3.00
C SER A 96 -6.54 16.96 2.80
N GLY A 97 -6.94 16.12 1.84
CA GLY A 97 -8.34 15.77 1.64
C GLY A 97 -8.97 15.05 2.84
N PHE A 98 -8.22 14.16 3.50
CA PHE A 98 -8.71 13.49 4.71
C PHE A 98 -8.78 14.43 5.91
N TYR A 99 -7.86 15.39 5.99
CA TYR A 99 -7.87 16.42 7.02
C TYR A 99 -9.07 17.37 6.84
N GLN A 100 -9.34 17.83 5.62
CA GLN A 100 -10.50 18.66 5.29
C GLN A 100 -11.83 17.97 5.62
N ASP A 101 -11.93 16.66 5.33
CA ASP A 101 -13.08 15.83 5.69
C ASP A 101 -13.13 15.48 7.19
N LYS A 102 -12.13 15.94 7.96
CA LYS A 102 -11.94 15.64 9.39
C LYS A 102 -11.80 14.16 9.68
N VAL A 103 -11.38 13.32 8.74
CA VAL A 103 -11.09 11.89 9.03
C VAL A 103 -9.75 11.79 9.77
N LEU A 104 -8.78 12.60 9.36
CA LEU A 104 -7.42 12.67 9.91
C LEU A 104 -7.23 13.98 10.67
N ALA A 105 -6.58 13.93 11.84
CA ALA A 105 -6.22 15.11 12.62
C ALA A 105 -4.76 15.51 12.41
N ASP A 106 -3.84 14.55 12.50
CA ASP A 106 -2.40 14.81 12.41
C ASP A 106 -1.64 13.60 11.84
N VAL A 107 -0.42 13.82 11.37
CA VAL A 107 0.55 12.78 11.00
C VAL A 107 1.73 12.85 11.96
N LEU A 108 1.94 11.78 12.71
CA LEU A 108 2.89 11.75 13.82
C LEU A 108 4.29 11.35 13.36
N ARG A 109 4.39 10.24 12.62
CA ARG A 109 5.68 9.64 12.23
C ARG A 109 5.53 8.68 11.06
N ILE A 110 6.63 8.45 10.37
CA ILE A 110 6.76 7.33 9.42
C ILE A 110 6.86 6.01 10.20
N VAL A 111 6.09 5.01 9.77
CA VAL A 111 6.12 3.63 10.29
C VAL A 111 7.06 2.78 9.46
N LYS A 112 6.93 2.87 8.13
CA LYS A 112 7.72 2.09 7.19
C LYS A 112 7.92 2.86 5.90
N ALA A 113 9.18 3.08 5.54
CA ALA A 113 9.55 3.55 4.22
C ALA A 113 9.67 2.34 3.28
N GLY A 114 9.03 2.41 2.12
CA GLY A 114 9.02 1.32 1.16
C GLY A 114 9.26 1.78 -0.27
N LYS A 115 9.69 0.85 -1.12
CA LYS A 115 9.85 1.08 -2.57
C LYS A 115 8.52 1.38 -3.25
N GLU A 116 7.43 0.81 -2.74
CA GLU A 116 6.11 0.85 -3.34
C GLU A 116 5.16 1.82 -2.61
N ALA A 117 5.22 1.84 -1.29
CA ALA A 117 4.45 2.75 -0.46
C ALA A 117 5.23 3.16 0.79
N ASN A 118 4.90 4.33 1.32
CA ASN A 118 5.26 4.70 2.68
C ASN A 118 4.02 4.50 3.57
N VAL A 119 4.24 4.07 4.80
CA VAL A 119 3.20 3.96 5.83
C VAL A 119 3.51 4.96 6.94
N TYR A 120 2.52 5.74 7.35
CA TYR A 120 2.64 6.72 8.44
C TYR A 120 1.62 6.42 9.54
N THR A 121 1.96 6.75 10.77
CA THR A 121 1.01 6.81 11.88
C THR A 121 0.35 8.18 11.90
N CYS A 122 -0.98 8.18 11.92
CA CYS A 122 -1.80 9.38 11.97
C CYS A 122 -2.74 9.33 13.18
N THR A 123 -3.13 10.49 13.69
CA THR A 123 -4.24 10.59 14.64
C THR A 123 -5.55 10.75 13.87
N GLY A 124 -6.60 10.10 14.36
CA GLY A 124 -7.94 10.26 13.82
C GLY A 124 -8.77 11.30 14.58
N THR A 125 -10.00 11.49 14.14
CA THR A 125 -10.99 12.30 14.86
C THR A 125 -12.19 11.45 15.26
N ALA A 126 -13.22 12.08 15.84
CA ALA A 126 -14.51 11.43 16.05
C ALA A 126 -15.16 10.91 14.75
N VAL A 127 -14.82 11.44 13.58
CA VAL A 127 -15.34 10.97 12.28
C VAL A 127 -14.77 9.60 11.91
N SER A 128 -13.47 9.39 12.15
CA SER A 128 -12.84 8.09 11.88
C SER A 128 -13.13 7.07 12.97
N ASN A 129 -13.48 7.52 14.19
CA ASN A 129 -13.67 6.65 15.36
C ASN A 129 -12.41 5.83 15.72
N HIS A 130 -11.23 6.33 15.36
CA HIS A 130 -9.94 5.71 15.68
C HIS A 130 -8.99 6.75 16.26
N PRO A 131 -8.40 6.53 17.45
CA PRO A 131 -7.40 7.44 18.01
C PRO A 131 -6.12 7.45 17.16
N LEU A 132 -5.70 6.27 16.69
CA LEU A 132 -4.56 6.08 15.79
C LEU A 132 -4.99 5.34 14.52
N MET A 133 -4.43 5.76 13.39
CA MET A 133 -4.63 5.17 12.07
C MET A 133 -3.29 5.00 11.37
N ALA A 134 -3.22 4.06 10.43
CA ALA A 134 -2.13 3.93 9.47
C ALA A 134 -2.55 4.56 8.14
N ALA A 135 -1.69 5.40 7.57
CA ALA A 135 -1.85 5.93 6.22
C ALA A 135 -0.83 5.28 5.28
N LYS A 136 -1.30 4.41 4.37
CA LYS A 136 -0.49 3.78 3.32
C LYS A 136 -0.56 4.63 2.06
N LEU A 137 0.53 5.36 1.75
CA LEU A 137 0.67 6.25 0.60
C LEU A 137 1.48 5.55 -0.49
N TYR A 138 0.86 5.20 -1.61
CA TYR A 138 1.54 4.54 -2.72
C TYR A 138 2.35 5.52 -3.56
N ARG A 139 3.55 5.11 -3.94
CA ARG A 139 4.47 5.88 -4.76
C ARG A 139 4.07 5.79 -6.24
N PRO A 140 4.01 6.90 -6.98
CA PRO A 140 3.68 6.91 -8.42
C PRO A 140 4.64 6.07 -9.29
N ARG A 141 5.87 5.80 -8.83
CA ARG A 141 6.88 4.98 -9.54
C ARG A 141 6.47 3.52 -9.74
N MET A 142 5.44 3.01 -9.03
CA MET A 142 4.88 1.67 -9.25
C MET A 142 4.46 1.44 -10.72
N LEU A 143 4.12 2.50 -11.47
CA LEU A 143 3.78 2.43 -12.90
C LEU A 143 4.83 1.72 -13.77
N ARG A 144 6.10 1.66 -13.32
CA ARG A 144 7.20 1.01 -14.06
C ARG A 144 7.48 -0.43 -13.63
N HIS A 145 7.30 -0.79 -12.35
CA HIS A 145 7.58 -2.13 -11.83
C HIS A 145 6.38 -3.08 -11.93
N LEU A 146 5.15 -2.54 -11.89
CA LEU A 146 3.90 -3.24 -12.23
C LEU A 146 3.84 -3.75 -13.70
N ARG A 147 4.89 -3.51 -14.49
CA ARG A 147 5.09 -4.09 -15.82
C ARG A 147 5.46 -5.59 -15.77
N ASN A 148 6.05 -6.06 -14.66
CA ASN A 148 6.53 -7.44 -14.53
C ASN A 148 5.57 -8.35 -13.73
N ASP A 149 4.56 -7.79 -13.07
CA ASP A 149 3.57 -8.53 -12.28
C ASP A 149 2.41 -9.09 -13.12
N ALA A 150 2.70 -9.53 -14.35
CA ALA A 150 1.69 -10.09 -15.25
C ALA A 150 0.93 -11.26 -14.61
N VAL A 151 1.64 -12.06 -13.82
CA VAL A 151 1.11 -13.20 -13.04
C VAL A 151 -0.01 -12.77 -12.08
N TYR A 152 0.07 -11.57 -11.49
CA TYR A 152 -0.91 -11.06 -10.53
C TYR A 152 -2.01 -10.22 -11.21
N LYS A 153 -1.82 -9.81 -12.47
CA LYS A 153 -2.80 -9.01 -13.23
C LYS A 153 -3.76 -9.85 -14.05
N GLU A 154 -3.42 -11.10 -14.32
CA GLU A 154 -4.27 -12.01 -15.10
C GLU A 154 -5.61 -12.23 -14.41
N GLY A 155 -6.72 -11.86 -15.08
CA GLY A 155 -8.08 -12.05 -14.58
C GLY A 155 -8.70 -10.90 -13.76
N ARG A 156 -7.99 -9.78 -13.51
CA ARG A 156 -8.57 -8.60 -12.84
C ARG A 156 -9.57 -7.86 -13.75
N PHE A 157 -10.82 -8.31 -13.79
CA PHE A 157 -11.92 -7.59 -14.44
C PHE A 157 -12.62 -6.68 -13.45
N ILE A 158 -12.86 -5.42 -13.84
CA ILE A 158 -13.73 -4.49 -13.10
C ILE A 158 -15.16 -5.06 -13.16
N ARG A 159 -15.64 -5.61 -12.04
CA ARG A 159 -17.03 -6.04 -11.86
C ARG A 159 -17.79 -4.94 -11.13
N ASP A 160 -19.02 -4.67 -11.55
CA ASP A 160 -19.91 -3.77 -10.81
C ASP A 160 -20.58 -4.49 -9.62
N GLN A 161 -21.30 -3.73 -8.79
CA GLN A 161 -22.07 -4.23 -7.64
C GLN A 161 -23.18 -5.24 -8.01
N SER A 162 -23.46 -5.44 -9.29
CA SER A 162 -24.43 -6.42 -9.80
C SER A 162 -23.77 -7.70 -10.36
N GLY A 163 -22.44 -7.84 -10.19
CA GLY A 163 -21.69 -9.00 -10.67
C GLY A 163 -21.53 -9.03 -12.19
N LYS A 164 -21.87 -7.95 -12.90
CA LYS A 164 -21.82 -7.88 -14.35
C LYS A 164 -20.46 -7.38 -14.80
N GLU A 165 -19.83 -8.11 -15.72
CA GLU A 165 -18.60 -7.65 -16.39
C GLU A 165 -18.90 -6.35 -17.15
N GLN A 166 -18.30 -5.24 -16.74
CA GLN A 166 -18.31 -4.03 -17.56
C GLN A 166 -17.34 -4.21 -18.73
N ARG A 167 -17.85 -4.67 -19.89
CA ARG A 167 -17.19 -4.50 -21.19
C ARG A 167 -17.23 -3.02 -21.62
N GLY A 168 -16.59 -2.15 -20.86
CA GLY A 168 -16.57 -0.69 -21.06
C GLY A 168 -15.51 -0.25 -22.06
N GLY A 169 -15.81 -0.34 -23.36
CA GLY A 169 -14.90 -0.07 -24.49
C GLY A 169 -14.28 1.34 -24.62
N ARG A 170 -14.32 2.20 -23.60
CA ARG A 170 -13.57 3.48 -23.54
C ARG A 170 -12.45 3.46 -22.49
N VAL A 171 -12.68 2.90 -21.30
CA VAL A 171 -11.67 2.74 -20.25
C VAL A 171 -10.66 1.66 -20.65
N THR A 172 -11.13 0.50 -21.15
CA THR A 172 -10.26 -0.57 -21.65
C THR A 172 -9.37 -0.11 -22.81
N ARG A 173 -9.88 0.77 -23.70
CA ARG A 173 -9.09 1.36 -24.80
C ARG A 173 -8.09 2.42 -24.31
N ALA A 174 -8.38 3.12 -23.21
CA ALA A 174 -7.45 4.09 -22.60
C ALA A 174 -6.31 3.37 -21.86
N LEU A 175 -6.63 2.28 -21.14
CA LEU A 175 -5.67 1.36 -20.50
C LEU A 175 -4.74 0.70 -21.53
N GLN A 176 -5.28 0.27 -22.69
CA GLN A 176 -4.48 -0.32 -23.78
C GLN A 176 -3.54 0.67 -24.48
N LYS A 177 -3.82 1.98 -24.44
CA LYS A 177 -3.04 2.99 -25.19
C LYS A 177 -1.73 3.42 -24.53
N LYS A 178 -1.34 2.85 -23.37
CA LYS A 178 -0.05 3.09 -22.69
C LYS A 178 0.30 4.58 -22.53
N THR A 179 -0.70 5.46 -22.45
CA THR A 179 -0.51 6.89 -22.22
C THR A 179 -0.30 7.14 -20.73
N ARG A 180 0.40 8.23 -20.35
CA ARG A 180 0.61 8.59 -18.93
C ARG A 180 -0.72 8.67 -18.16
N PHE A 181 -1.75 9.27 -18.77
CA PHE A 181 -3.09 9.33 -18.19
C PHE A 181 -3.74 7.94 -18.00
N GLY A 182 -3.59 7.03 -18.97
CA GLY A 182 -4.09 5.65 -18.82
C GLY A 182 -3.36 4.87 -17.75
N GLN A 183 -2.07 5.14 -17.55
CA GLN A 183 -1.25 4.57 -16.48
C GLN A 183 -1.71 5.07 -15.11
N ASP A 184 -1.90 6.38 -14.94
CA ASP A 184 -2.39 6.98 -13.70
C ASP A 184 -3.77 6.41 -13.32
N LEU A 185 -4.66 6.19 -14.31
CA LEU A 185 -5.98 5.59 -14.09
C LEU A 185 -5.92 4.11 -13.70
N ASP A 186 -5.03 3.32 -14.33
CA ASP A 186 -4.81 1.90 -13.98
C ASP A 186 -4.36 1.78 -12.51
N PHE A 187 -3.43 2.64 -12.11
CA PHE A 187 -2.91 2.70 -10.75
C PHE A 187 -3.96 3.08 -9.70
N MET A 188 -4.75 4.13 -9.96
CA MET A 188 -5.85 4.51 -9.06
C MET A 188 -6.90 3.41 -8.93
N THR A 189 -7.23 2.74 -10.05
CA THR A 189 -8.17 1.61 -10.05
C THR A 189 -7.65 0.46 -9.19
N TRP A 190 -6.35 0.19 -9.27
CA TRP A 190 -5.69 -0.86 -8.50
C TRP A 190 -5.69 -0.58 -6.99
N ILE A 191 -5.41 0.66 -6.57
CA ILE A 191 -5.50 1.05 -5.15
C ILE A 191 -6.93 0.93 -4.64
N GLY A 192 -7.91 1.38 -5.45
CA GLY A 192 -9.33 1.21 -5.12
C GLY A 192 -9.70 -0.26 -4.96
N HIS A 193 -9.18 -1.14 -5.81
CA HIS A 193 -9.39 -2.58 -5.68
C HIS A 193 -8.77 -3.15 -4.40
N GLU A 194 -7.55 -2.74 -4.03
CA GLU A 194 -6.94 -3.17 -2.76
C GLU A 194 -7.79 -2.75 -1.55
N PHE A 195 -8.31 -1.51 -1.54
CA PHE A 195 -9.18 -1.03 -0.49
C PHE A 195 -10.50 -1.82 -0.38
N GLU A 196 -11.17 -2.08 -1.51
CA GLU A 196 -12.40 -2.88 -1.51
C GLU A 196 -12.14 -4.34 -1.10
N MET A 197 -10.98 -4.89 -1.44
CA MET A 197 -10.58 -6.21 -0.97
C MET A 197 -10.35 -6.24 0.53
N GLN A 198 -9.63 -5.26 1.08
CA GLN A 198 -9.43 -5.14 2.53
C GLN A 198 -10.78 -5.02 3.26
N LYS A 199 -11.75 -4.27 2.70
CA LYS A 199 -13.13 -4.17 3.25
C LYS A 199 -13.83 -5.50 3.27
N MET A 200 -13.76 -6.25 2.17
CA MET A 200 -14.36 -7.58 2.08
C MET A 200 -13.77 -8.54 3.12
N LEU A 201 -12.44 -8.58 3.22
CA LEU A 201 -11.73 -9.44 4.18
C LEU A 201 -12.07 -9.07 5.62
N PHE A 202 -12.04 -7.79 5.96
CA PHE A 202 -12.39 -7.31 7.29
C PHE A 202 -13.83 -7.66 7.66
N ALA A 203 -14.79 -7.42 6.75
CA ALA A 203 -16.19 -7.74 6.97
C ALA A 203 -16.45 -9.25 7.13
N ALA A 204 -15.60 -10.09 6.53
CA ALA A 204 -15.66 -11.55 6.70
C ALA A 204 -15.00 -12.05 8.00
N GLY A 205 -14.41 -11.16 8.81
CA GLY A 205 -13.77 -11.51 10.08
C GLY A 205 -12.30 -11.94 9.95
N ALA A 206 -11.65 -11.62 8.83
CA ALA A 206 -10.21 -11.78 8.68
C ALA A 206 -9.47 -10.82 9.63
N ASP A 207 -8.33 -11.25 10.16
CA ASP A 207 -7.44 -10.38 10.94
C ASP A 207 -6.64 -9.48 10.00
N VAL A 208 -7.30 -8.45 9.49
CA VAL A 208 -6.69 -7.41 8.65
C VAL A 208 -6.95 -6.04 9.27
N PRO A 209 -6.16 -5.00 8.96
CA PRO A 209 -6.46 -3.65 9.43
C PRO A 209 -7.85 -3.20 8.97
N GLU A 210 -8.61 -2.60 9.87
CA GLU A 210 -9.92 -2.03 9.53
C GLU A 210 -9.74 -0.97 8.43
N PRO A 211 -10.35 -1.12 7.25
CA PRO A 211 -10.26 -0.11 6.20
C PRO A 211 -11.17 1.09 6.53
N ILE A 212 -10.60 2.28 6.62
CA ILE A 212 -11.29 3.49 7.08
C ILE A 212 -11.72 4.34 5.89
N ALA A 213 -10.77 4.70 5.02
CA ALA A 213 -11.04 5.55 3.87
C ALA A 213 -9.97 5.39 2.78
N GLN A 214 -10.34 5.68 1.53
CA GLN A 214 -9.42 5.73 0.40
C GLN A 214 -9.63 7.02 -0.38
N ARG A 215 -8.52 7.68 -0.75
CA ARG A 215 -8.52 8.87 -1.59
C ARG A 215 -7.23 8.91 -2.40
N GLY A 216 -7.37 9.06 -3.72
CA GLY A 216 -6.23 9.13 -4.63
C GLY A 216 -5.30 7.92 -4.48
N ASN A 217 -4.05 8.17 -4.14
CA ASN A 217 -3.01 7.15 -3.93
C ASN A 217 -2.88 6.69 -2.47
N THR A 218 -3.87 6.94 -1.62
CA THR A 218 -3.76 6.73 -0.17
C THR A 218 -4.91 5.90 0.38
N ILE A 219 -4.58 4.96 1.25
CA ILE A 219 -5.52 4.20 2.07
C ILE A 219 -5.26 4.53 3.55
N LEU A 220 -6.31 4.94 4.26
CA LEU A 220 -6.36 5.00 5.72
C LEU A 220 -6.95 3.70 6.26
N MET A 221 -6.27 3.10 7.23
CA MET A 221 -6.69 1.85 7.87
C MET A 221 -6.35 1.86 9.36
N GLY A 222 -6.91 0.91 10.12
CA GLY A 222 -6.64 0.75 11.55
C GLY A 222 -5.14 0.61 11.83
N TYR A 223 -4.65 1.32 12.85
CA TYR A 223 -3.27 1.19 13.28
C TYR A 223 -3.09 -0.03 14.18
N VAL A 224 -2.04 -0.83 13.92
CA VAL A 224 -1.66 -1.96 14.77
C VAL A 224 -0.39 -1.57 15.53
N GLY A 225 -0.50 -1.43 16.84
CA GLY A 225 0.54 -0.88 17.70
C GLY A 225 -0.06 0.01 18.78
N ASP A 226 0.75 0.91 19.33
CA ASP A 226 0.33 1.93 20.29
C ASP A 226 0.95 3.31 19.99
N GLU A 227 0.75 4.26 20.91
CA GLU A 227 1.27 5.62 20.79
C GLU A 227 2.81 5.69 20.72
N ASN A 228 3.50 4.66 21.20
CA ASN A 228 4.96 4.61 21.25
C ASN A 228 5.54 3.92 20.02
N GLN A 229 4.94 2.80 19.58
CA GLN A 229 5.54 1.98 18.53
C GLN A 229 4.53 1.23 17.65
N PRO A 230 4.86 0.99 16.37
CA PRO A 230 4.11 0.06 15.54
C PRO A 230 4.29 -1.38 16.03
N ALA A 231 3.32 -2.23 15.70
CA ALA A 231 3.47 -3.65 15.90
C ALA A 231 4.62 -4.22 15.06
N PRO A 232 5.51 -5.04 15.64
CA PRO A 232 6.53 -5.75 14.88
C PRO A 232 5.88 -6.77 13.94
N THR A 233 6.61 -7.14 12.90
CA THR A 233 6.25 -8.30 12.09
C THR A 233 6.52 -9.61 12.85
N LEU A 234 5.91 -10.72 12.44
CA LEU A 234 6.17 -12.02 13.04
C LEU A 234 7.65 -12.41 12.93
N ILE A 235 8.30 -12.11 11.80
CA ILE A 235 9.72 -12.43 11.63
C ILE A 235 10.63 -11.67 12.63
N GLU A 236 10.20 -10.50 13.09
CA GLU A 236 10.90 -9.70 14.11
C GLU A 236 10.52 -10.11 15.55
N THR A 237 9.63 -11.08 15.71
CA THR A 237 9.06 -11.47 17.01
C THR A 237 9.50 -12.86 17.42
N SER A 238 9.97 -13.01 18.66
CA SER A 238 10.13 -14.32 19.30
C SER A 238 8.85 -14.73 20.00
N LEU A 239 8.23 -15.83 19.58
CA LEU A 239 6.96 -16.31 20.16
C LEU A 239 7.21 -17.13 21.44
N ALA A 240 6.35 -16.96 22.44
CA ALA A 240 6.39 -17.75 23.66
C ALA A 240 5.94 -19.20 23.42
N ALA A 241 6.44 -20.12 24.25
CA ALA A 241 6.04 -21.53 24.23
C ALA A 241 4.53 -21.64 24.51
N GLY A 242 3.76 -22.15 23.54
CA GLY A 242 2.30 -22.31 23.61
C GLY A 242 1.49 -21.28 22.79
N GLU A 243 2.10 -20.21 22.28
CA GLU A 243 1.40 -19.27 21.39
C GLU A 243 1.49 -19.70 19.92
N ALA A 244 2.60 -20.33 19.53
CA ALA A 244 2.91 -20.63 18.13
C ALA A 244 1.79 -21.42 17.43
N GLU A 245 1.27 -22.48 18.07
CA GLU A 245 0.20 -23.32 17.52
C GLU A 245 -1.10 -22.52 17.32
N ARG A 246 -1.49 -21.72 18.33
CA ARG A 246 -2.69 -20.87 18.25
C ARG A 246 -2.59 -19.85 17.12
N LEU A 247 -1.43 -19.19 17.00
CA LEU A 247 -1.20 -18.18 15.96
C LEU A 247 -1.13 -18.81 14.57
N PHE A 248 -0.46 -19.96 14.46
CA PHE A 248 -0.39 -20.74 13.23
C PHE A 248 -1.79 -21.11 12.73
N GLU A 249 -2.61 -21.73 13.57
CA GLU A 249 -3.98 -22.11 13.17
C GLU A 249 -4.83 -20.87 12.84
N ARG A 250 -4.64 -19.74 13.55
CA ARG A 250 -5.33 -18.49 13.21
C ARG A 250 -4.89 -17.94 11.85
N ILE A 251 -3.62 -18.05 11.49
CA ILE A 251 -3.13 -17.66 10.16
C ILE A 251 -3.69 -18.59 9.09
N MET A 252 -3.70 -19.90 9.33
CA MET A 252 -4.29 -20.87 8.41
C MET A 252 -5.80 -20.67 8.23
N GLU A 253 -6.50 -20.24 9.28
CA GLU A 253 -7.91 -19.86 9.20
C GLU A 253 -8.12 -18.61 8.33
N ASN A 254 -7.22 -17.62 8.43
CA ASN A 254 -7.27 -16.47 7.53
C ASN A 254 -6.97 -16.86 6.07
N VAL A 255 -6.03 -17.78 5.83
CA VAL A 255 -5.78 -18.33 4.49
C VAL A 255 -7.04 -19.02 3.95
N ARG A 256 -7.71 -19.82 4.78
CA ARG A 256 -8.99 -20.46 4.45
C ARG A 256 -10.08 -19.43 4.11
N LEU A 257 -10.22 -18.38 4.92
CA LEU A 257 -11.23 -17.33 4.74
C LEU A 257 -10.97 -16.49 3.49
N MET A 258 -9.72 -16.14 3.20
CA MET A 258 -9.38 -15.49 1.92
C MET A 258 -9.78 -16.38 0.74
N LEU A 259 -9.48 -17.68 0.82
CA LEU A 259 -9.79 -18.63 -0.25
C LEU A 259 -11.30 -18.85 -0.40
N SER A 260 -12.08 -18.86 0.69
CA SER A 260 -13.55 -18.94 0.60
C SER A 260 -14.16 -17.72 -0.09
N LEU A 261 -13.50 -16.57 0.00
CA LEU A 261 -13.82 -15.36 -0.77
C LEU A 261 -13.26 -15.37 -2.19
N ASN A 262 -12.64 -16.47 -2.63
CA ASN A 262 -11.98 -16.68 -3.92
C ASN A 262 -10.64 -15.98 -4.08
N TYR A 263 -9.96 -15.61 -3.00
CA TYR A 263 -8.69 -14.91 -3.08
C TYR A 263 -7.56 -15.68 -2.42
N VAL A 264 -6.39 -15.61 -3.05
CA VAL A 264 -5.12 -16.04 -2.48
C VAL A 264 -4.28 -14.79 -2.25
N HIS A 265 -3.65 -14.68 -1.09
CA HIS A 265 -2.86 -13.50 -0.72
C HIS A 265 -1.78 -13.20 -1.77
N GLY A 266 -1.10 -14.24 -2.26
CA GLY A 266 -0.12 -14.14 -3.34
C GLY A 266 1.21 -13.55 -2.91
N ASP A 267 1.47 -13.41 -1.61
CA ASP A 267 2.81 -13.11 -1.05
C ASP A 267 2.91 -13.37 0.46
N LEU A 268 2.05 -14.20 1.05
CA LEU A 268 1.97 -14.35 2.51
C LEU A 268 3.27 -14.91 3.10
N SER A 269 3.75 -14.32 4.19
CA SER A 269 4.93 -14.75 4.94
C SER A 269 4.99 -14.08 6.32
N ALA A 270 5.94 -14.47 7.17
CA ALA A 270 6.13 -13.80 8.47
C ALA A 270 6.50 -12.30 8.36
N TYR A 271 6.86 -11.80 7.17
CA TYR A 271 7.16 -10.38 6.91
C TYR A 271 5.92 -9.50 6.73
N ASN A 272 4.77 -10.08 6.39
CA ASN A 272 3.51 -9.35 6.17
C ASN A 272 2.41 -9.78 7.15
N ILE A 273 2.80 -10.34 8.28
CA ILE A 273 1.92 -10.61 9.41
C ILE A 273 2.48 -9.83 10.60
N LEU A 274 1.72 -8.86 11.10
CA LEU A 274 2.03 -8.12 12.31
C LEU A 274 1.63 -8.93 13.54
N TYR A 275 2.36 -8.78 14.64
CA TYR A 275 2.03 -9.36 15.93
C TYR A 275 1.91 -8.27 16.99
N TRP A 276 0.78 -8.23 17.68
CA TRP A 276 0.55 -7.30 18.78
C TRP A 276 -0.30 -7.92 19.87
N ALA A 277 0.23 -7.95 21.10
CA ALA A 277 -0.47 -8.44 22.29
C ALA A 277 -1.16 -9.81 22.08
N GLY A 278 -0.43 -10.79 21.54
CA GLY A 278 -0.94 -12.15 21.33
C GLY A 278 -1.87 -12.34 20.13
N ARG A 279 -2.06 -11.30 19.29
CA ARG A 279 -2.91 -11.32 18.09
C ARG A 279 -2.10 -11.05 16.83
N ILE A 280 -2.54 -11.63 15.71
CA ILE A 280 -1.97 -11.38 14.39
C ILE A 280 -2.78 -10.32 13.63
N THR A 281 -2.15 -9.67 12.66
CA THR A 281 -2.84 -8.88 11.64
C THR A 281 -2.10 -9.00 10.32
N ILE A 282 -2.76 -9.55 9.29
CA ILE A 282 -2.21 -9.71 7.95
C ILE A 282 -2.31 -8.39 7.20
N ILE A 283 -1.22 -7.98 6.58
CA ILE A 283 -1.12 -6.73 5.84
C ILE A 283 -0.62 -6.98 4.42
N ASP A 284 -0.69 -5.93 3.60
CA ASP A 284 -0.15 -5.89 2.25
C ASP A 284 -0.86 -6.81 1.25
N PHE A 285 -1.95 -6.27 0.68
CA PHE A 285 -2.82 -6.96 -0.28
C PHE A 285 -2.64 -6.63 -1.79
N PRO A 286 -1.56 -5.97 -2.27
CA PRO A 286 -1.42 -5.58 -3.67
C PRO A 286 -1.37 -6.77 -4.66
N GLN A 287 -0.92 -7.93 -4.16
CA GLN A 287 -0.69 -9.16 -4.90
C GLN A 287 -1.85 -10.18 -4.80
N LEU A 288 -2.98 -9.82 -4.19
CA LEU A 288 -4.16 -10.70 -4.12
C LEU A 288 -4.54 -11.21 -5.50
N ALA A 289 -4.60 -12.53 -5.64
CA ALA A 289 -4.98 -13.23 -6.86
C ALA A 289 -6.38 -13.83 -6.71
N ASP A 290 -7.26 -13.59 -7.69
CA ASP A 290 -8.57 -14.23 -7.76
C ASP A 290 -8.41 -15.67 -8.26
N ALA A 291 -8.69 -16.63 -7.39
CA ALA A 291 -8.51 -18.06 -7.62
C ALA A 291 -9.37 -18.60 -8.77
N ARG A 292 -10.46 -17.93 -9.13
CA ARG A 292 -11.38 -18.36 -10.21
C ARG A 292 -10.80 -18.11 -11.59
N VAL A 293 -9.87 -17.16 -11.71
CA VAL A 293 -9.42 -16.63 -13.01
C VAL A 293 -7.91 -16.64 -13.18
N ASN A 294 -7.15 -16.71 -12.09
CA ASN A 294 -5.70 -16.77 -12.14
C ASN A 294 -5.22 -18.23 -12.20
N ASN A 295 -4.64 -18.61 -13.34
CA ASN A 295 -4.12 -19.97 -13.57
C ASN A 295 -3.02 -20.37 -12.58
N ASN A 296 -2.35 -19.40 -11.94
CA ASN A 296 -1.28 -19.63 -10.97
C ASN A 296 -1.77 -19.59 -9.52
N ALA A 297 -3.08 -19.43 -9.27
CA ALA A 297 -3.60 -19.27 -7.91
C ALA A 297 -3.26 -20.42 -6.98
N PHE A 298 -3.32 -21.67 -7.46
CA PHE A 298 -2.93 -22.84 -6.66
C PHE A 298 -1.46 -22.79 -6.26
N THR A 299 -0.56 -22.46 -7.19
CA THR A 299 0.88 -22.35 -6.91
C THR A 299 1.19 -21.18 -5.98
N LEU A 300 0.46 -20.07 -6.09
CA LEU A 300 0.56 -18.95 -5.14
C LEU A 300 0.12 -19.39 -3.74
N LEU A 301 -0.98 -20.15 -3.63
CA LEU A 301 -1.48 -20.67 -2.36
C LEU A 301 -0.48 -21.64 -1.73
N GLU A 302 0.06 -22.58 -2.50
CA GLU A 302 1.07 -23.52 -2.06
C GLU A 302 2.30 -22.80 -1.49
N ARG A 303 2.78 -21.77 -2.20
CA ARG A 303 3.91 -20.96 -1.74
C ARG A 303 3.59 -20.20 -0.45
N ASP A 304 2.40 -19.61 -0.36
CA ASP A 304 1.95 -18.86 0.82
C ASP A 304 1.85 -19.79 2.05
N VAL A 305 1.23 -20.96 1.89
CA VAL A 305 1.13 -21.98 2.95
C VAL A 305 2.52 -22.49 3.34
N GLN A 306 3.38 -22.83 2.38
CA GLN A 306 4.74 -23.29 2.65
C GLN A 306 5.52 -22.26 3.50
N ARG A 307 5.47 -20.98 3.15
CA ARG A 307 6.16 -19.91 3.90
C ARG A 307 5.66 -19.75 5.34
N VAL A 308 4.37 -19.96 5.57
CA VAL A 308 3.81 -19.98 6.92
C VAL A 308 4.38 -21.18 7.69
N TYR A 309 4.36 -22.38 7.10
CA TYR A 309 4.93 -23.58 7.72
C TYR A 309 6.43 -23.42 8.03
N ASP A 310 7.21 -22.89 7.10
CA ASP A 310 8.65 -22.67 7.27
C ASP A 310 8.95 -21.78 8.48
N TYR A 311 8.16 -20.73 8.70
CA TYR A 311 8.29 -19.86 9.86
C TYR A 311 7.94 -20.58 11.18
N PHE A 312 6.93 -21.45 11.17
CA PHE A 312 6.47 -22.16 12.36
C PHE A 312 7.21 -23.48 12.66
N ALA A 313 8.00 -24.00 11.72
CA ALA A 313 8.77 -25.24 11.89
C ALA A 313 9.72 -25.22 13.11
N PRO A 314 10.48 -24.14 13.40
CA PRO A 314 11.29 -24.05 14.62
C PRO A 314 10.48 -24.12 15.92
N TYR A 315 9.17 -23.85 15.85
CA TYR A 315 8.25 -23.91 17.00
C TYR A 315 7.56 -25.28 17.13
N GLY A 316 7.97 -26.29 16.35
CA GLY A 316 7.47 -27.66 16.43
C GLY A 316 6.26 -27.96 15.54
N ILE A 317 5.88 -27.05 14.65
CA ILE A 317 4.82 -27.31 13.66
C ILE A 317 5.43 -28.07 12.47
N THR A 318 5.19 -29.38 12.41
CA THR A 318 5.81 -30.29 11.41
C THR A 318 4.81 -30.99 10.51
N ALA A 319 3.58 -30.48 10.38
CA ALA A 319 2.59 -31.04 9.45
C ALA A 319 3.00 -30.79 7.98
N ASP A 320 2.35 -31.47 7.04
CA ASP A 320 2.66 -31.35 5.61
C ASP A 320 1.96 -30.14 4.96
N PRO A 321 2.70 -29.09 4.54
CA PRO A 321 2.13 -27.93 3.87
C PRO A 321 1.49 -28.26 2.52
N VAL A 322 1.99 -29.26 1.80
CA VAL A 322 1.46 -29.68 0.49
C VAL A 322 0.10 -30.34 0.69
N GLU A 323 -0.01 -31.25 1.65
CA GLU A 323 -1.28 -31.90 1.99
C GLU A 323 -2.32 -30.86 2.48
N ARG A 324 -1.92 -29.92 3.35
CA ARG A 324 -2.81 -28.86 3.84
C ARG A 324 -3.31 -27.97 2.70
N THR A 325 -2.43 -27.61 1.77
CA THR A 325 -2.78 -26.81 0.59
C THR A 325 -3.77 -27.56 -0.31
N ALA A 326 -3.50 -28.83 -0.61
CA ALA A 326 -4.36 -29.65 -1.45
C ALA A 326 -5.78 -29.78 -0.87
N LYS A 327 -5.90 -30.00 0.44
CA LYS A 327 -7.20 -30.07 1.13
C LYS A 327 -7.97 -28.75 1.07
N LEU A 328 -7.29 -27.62 1.29
CA LEU A 328 -7.92 -26.29 1.17
C LEU A 328 -8.43 -26.04 -0.25
N TRP A 329 -7.61 -26.36 -1.25
CA TRP A 329 -7.96 -26.18 -2.65
C TRP A 329 -9.11 -27.07 -3.09
N GLU A 330 -9.10 -28.35 -2.71
CA GLU A 330 -10.18 -29.28 -2.99
C GLU A 330 -11.50 -28.82 -2.33
N ALA A 331 -11.44 -28.40 -1.07
CA ALA A 331 -12.61 -27.85 -0.38
C ALA A 331 -13.15 -26.60 -1.11
N TRP A 332 -12.28 -25.70 -1.57
CA TRP A 332 -12.68 -24.53 -2.35
C TRP A 332 -13.35 -24.91 -3.67
N MET A 333 -12.72 -25.81 -4.45
CA MET A 333 -13.25 -26.30 -5.72
C MET A 333 -14.64 -26.96 -5.58
N ASN A 334 -14.87 -27.62 -4.44
CA ASN A 334 -16.12 -28.29 -4.14
C ASN A 334 -17.16 -27.38 -3.46
N GLY A 335 -16.83 -26.11 -3.20
CA GLY A 335 -17.72 -25.18 -2.49
C GLY A 335 -17.94 -25.53 -1.02
N ALA A 336 -17.01 -26.26 -0.40
CA ALA A 336 -17.07 -26.74 0.98
C ALA A 336 -16.33 -25.84 1.99
N LEU A 337 -15.80 -24.70 1.53
CA LEU A 337 -15.28 -23.65 2.40
C LEU A 337 -16.40 -22.67 2.74
N GLU A 338 -17.26 -23.04 3.69
CA GLU A 338 -18.22 -22.10 4.29
C GLU A 338 -17.59 -21.26 5.40
#